data_AF-S4NWF1-F1
#
_entry.id   AF-S4NWF1-F1
#
_cell.length_a   1.000
_cell.length_b   1.000
_cell.length_c   1.000
_cell.angle_alpha   90.00
_cell.angle_beta   90.00
_cell.angle_gamma   90.00
#
_symmetry.space_group_name_H-M   'P 1'
#
loop_
_entity.id
_entity.type
_entity.pdbx_description
1 polymer ?
#
loop_
_entity_poly.entity_id
_entity_poly.type
_entity_poly.pdbx_seq_one_letter_code
_entity_poly.pdbx_strand_id
1 'polypeptide(L)'
;MLVLSLWDGDPWTTGYLTGRLDTGRAPTDLRFSARTGGLLDHGRDFYAPAVLQEPDRALMWGWSWEAREPGGTDWAGVLTAPRVVDVHPDGALRVIPAPELHRLHAAEPFVVRPRAGRACRRPTT
;
A
#
# COMPACT_ATOMS: atom_id res chain seq x y z
N MET A 1 -1.68 6.12 -14.59
CA MET A 1 -2.41 6.07 -13.31
C MET A 1 -2.13 7.37 -12.56
N LEU A 2 -3.11 7.88 -11.81
CA LEU A 2 -2.94 8.96 -10.84
C LEU A 2 -3.26 8.42 -9.45
N VAL A 3 -2.43 8.74 -8.46
CA VAL A 3 -2.55 8.27 -7.08
C VAL A 3 -2.71 9.47 -6.16
N LEU A 4 -3.62 9.39 -5.21
CA LEU A 4 -4.05 10.52 -4.39
C LEU A 4 -4.12 10.11 -2.92
N SER A 5 -3.54 10.94 -2.05
CA SER A 5 -3.77 10.85 -0.61
C SER A 5 -4.91 11.77 -0.25
N LEU A 6 -6.02 11.21 0.25
CA LEU A 6 -7.21 11.98 0.61
C LEU A 6 -7.10 12.43 2.07
N TRP A 7 -7.37 13.69 2.33
CA TRP A 7 -7.21 14.33 3.64
C TRP A 7 -8.43 15.20 3.93
N ASP A 8 -9.00 15.06 5.12
CA ASP A 8 -10.17 15.84 5.57
C ASP A 8 -9.94 16.56 6.92
N GLY A 9 -8.69 16.60 7.38
CA GLY A 9 -8.30 17.04 8.72
C GLY A 9 -7.37 16.02 9.37
N ASP A 10 -7.53 14.75 8.98
CA ASP A 10 -6.69 13.61 9.33
C ASP A 10 -6.40 12.75 8.08
N PRO A 11 -5.41 11.83 8.11
CA PRO A 11 -5.22 10.85 7.06
C PRO A 11 -6.49 9.99 6.89
N TRP A 12 -7.17 10.12 5.74
CA TRP A 12 -8.40 9.38 5.50
C TRP A 12 -8.18 8.08 4.74
N THR A 13 -7.74 8.17 3.48
CA THR A 13 -7.49 7.00 2.63
C THR A 13 -6.62 7.34 1.44
N THR A 14 -6.15 6.32 0.71
CA THR A 14 -5.46 6.48 -0.57
C THR A 14 -6.37 6.03 -1.71
N GLY A 15 -6.64 6.94 -2.64
CA GLY A 15 -7.37 6.66 -3.86
C GLY A 15 -6.46 6.51 -5.09
N TYR A 16 -7.00 5.90 -6.14
CA TYR A 16 -6.38 5.89 -7.47
C TYR A 16 -7.40 6.24 -8.55
N LEU A 17 -6.88 6.77 -9.66
CA LEU A 17 -7.60 6.88 -10.92
C LEU A 17 -6.75 6.24 -12.04
N THR A 18 -7.36 5.45 -12.90
CA THR A 18 -6.78 5.05 -14.19
C THR A 18 -7.43 5.86 -15.30
N GLY A 19 -6.66 6.15 -16.35
CA GLY A 19 -7.04 7.13 -17.34
C GLY A 19 -5.84 7.57 -18.16
N ARG A 20 -6.04 8.66 -18.91
CA ARG A 20 -5.05 9.20 -19.84
C ARG A 20 -4.61 10.58 -19.39
N LEU A 21 -3.31 10.82 -19.36
CA LEU A 21 -2.76 12.16 -19.20
C LEU A 21 -2.59 12.78 -20.58
N ASP A 22 -3.32 13.86 -20.85
CA ASP A 22 -3.10 14.74 -21.98
C ASP A 22 -2.03 15.77 -21.59
N THR A 23 -0.93 15.81 -22.34
CA THR A 23 0.20 16.70 -22.03
C THR A 23 0.21 18.01 -22.84
N GLY A 24 -0.81 18.24 -23.67
CA GLY A 24 -0.96 19.44 -24.52
C GLY A 24 0.31 19.85 -25.26
N ARG A 25 0.43 21.15 -25.59
CA ARG A 25 1.66 21.72 -26.17
C ARG A 25 2.45 22.50 -25.12
N ALA A 26 1.79 23.11 -24.15
CA ALA A 26 2.43 23.79 -23.03
C ALA A 26 2.35 22.94 -21.75
N PRO A 27 3.29 23.08 -20.80
CA PRO A 27 3.24 22.36 -19.51
C PRO A 27 1.99 22.65 -18.68
N THR A 28 1.35 23.80 -18.89
CA THR A 28 0.10 24.19 -18.21
C THR A 28 -1.13 23.47 -18.75
N ASP A 29 -1.01 22.76 -19.88
CA ASP A 29 -2.12 22.10 -20.55
C ASP A 29 -2.34 20.66 -20.05
N LEU A 30 -1.71 20.29 -18.93
CA LEU A 30 -1.81 18.96 -18.35
C LEU A 30 -3.23 18.68 -17.88
N ARG A 31 -3.88 17.70 -18.51
CA ARG A 31 -5.23 17.27 -18.14
C ARG A 31 -5.26 15.75 -17.99
N PHE A 32 -5.67 15.29 -16.80
CA PHE A 32 -5.93 13.88 -16.59
C PHE A 32 -7.41 13.57 -16.87
N SER A 33 -7.68 12.72 -17.86
CA SER A 33 -9.02 12.23 -18.17
C SER A 33 -9.20 10.85 -17.53
N ALA A 34 -9.89 10.82 -16.39
CA ALA A 34 -10.15 9.59 -15.64
C ALA A 34 -11.15 8.68 -16.39
N ARG A 35 -10.91 7.37 -16.30
CA ARG A 35 -11.75 6.33 -16.88
C ARG A 35 -12.43 5.50 -15.78
N THR A 36 -11.68 5.14 -14.74
CA THR A 36 -12.20 4.50 -13.53
C THR A 36 -11.29 4.83 -12.35
N GLY A 37 -11.73 4.51 -11.14
CA GLY A 37 -10.99 4.76 -9.91
C GLY A 37 -11.59 4.04 -8.73
N GLY A 38 -10.89 4.11 -7.61
CA GLY A 38 -11.30 3.45 -6.37
C GLY A 38 -10.28 3.62 -5.25
N LEU A 39 -10.43 2.81 -4.21
CA LEU A 39 -9.45 2.69 -3.14
C LEU A 39 -8.21 1.98 -3.68
N LEU A 40 -7.03 2.53 -3.40
CA LEU A 40 -5.76 1.90 -3.78
C LEU A 40 -5.39 0.77 -2.81
N ASP A 41 -5.71 0.95 -1.54
CA ASP A 41 -5.53 -0.03 -0.49
C ASP A 41 -6.83 -0.15 0.30
N HIS A 42 -7.18 -1.38 0.67
CA HIS A 42 -8.36 -1.70 1.47
C HIS A 42 -8.03 -1.90 2.96
N GLY A 43 -6.75 -1.92 3.30
CA GLY A 43 -6.25 -1.95 4.66
C GLY A 43 -6.46 -0.60 5.37
N ARG A 44 -6.38 -0.65 6.70
CA ARG A 44 -6.55 0.54 7.53
C ARG A 44 -5.34 1.46 7.40
N ASP A 45 -4.14 0.90 7.28
CA ASP A 45 -2.84 1.51 7.56
C ASP A 45 -1.99 1.66 6.28
N PHE A 46 -2.51 2.39 5.29
CA PHE A 46 -1.78 2.76 4.07
C PHE A 46 -2.12 4.19 3.63
N TYR A 47 -1.11 5.08 3.64
CA TYR A 47 -1.29 6.49 3.30
C TYR A 47 -0.06 7.10 2.63
N ALA A 48 -0.22 8.28 2.04
CA ALA A 48 0.88 9.08 1.47
C ALA A 48 1.83 8.29 0.56
N PRO A 49 1.33 7.53 -0.45
CA PRO A 49 2.22 6.72 -1.25
C PRO A 49 3.11 7.56 -2.16
N ALA A 50 4.33 7.05 -2.36
CA ALA A 50 5.24 7.52 -3.38
C ALA A 50 5.46 6.42 -4.42
N VAL A 51 5.61 6.83 -5.68
CA VAL A 51 5.87 5.93 -6.81
C VAL A 51 7.23 6.23 -7.40
N LEU A 52 8.06 5.20 -7.51
CA LEU A 52 9.31 5.21 -8.27
C LEU A 52 9.05 4.58 -9.64
N GLN A 53 9.20 5.36 -10.70
CA GLN A 53 9.13 4.85 -12.07
C GLN A 53 10.51 4.35 -12.51
N GLU A 54 10.59 3.06 -12.83
CA GLU A 54 11.73 2.43 -13.49
C GLU A 54 11.39 2.14 -14.97
N PRO A 55 12.36 1.77 -15.83
CA PRO A 55 12.10 1.53 -17.25
C PRO A 55 11.08 0.42 -17.53
N ASP A 56 11.00 -0.60 -16.69
CA ASP A 56 10.21 -1.82 -16.88
C ASP A 56 9.07 -1.99 -15.86
N ARG A 57 9.02 -1.15 -14.82
CA ARG A 57 8.01 -1.23 -13.76
C ARG A 57 7.83 0.10 -13.02
N ALA A 58 6.73 0.20 -12.29
CA ALA A 58 6.54 1.23 -11.27
C ALA A 58 6.47 0.56 -9.89
N LEU A 59 7.29 1.04 -8.96
CA LEU A 59 7.31 0.58 -7.57
C LEU A 59 6.60 1.59 -6.68
N MET A 60 5.86 1.10 -5.69
CA MET A 60 5.11 1.91 -4.75
C MET A 60 5.35 1.49 -3.30
N TRP A 61 5.46 2.50 -2.44
CA TRP A 61 5.43 2.38 -0.99
C TRP A 61 4.41 3.36 -0.43
N GLY A 62 3.72 2.97 0.63
CA GLY A 62 2.93 3.87 1.46
C GLY A 62 3.51 3.95 2.87
N TRP A 63 3.17 5.01 3.58
CA TRP A 63 3.31 5.08 5.03
C TRP A 63 2.24 4.21 5.70
N SER A 64 2.67 3.36 6.61
CA SER A 64 1.82 2.56 7.50
C SER A 64 2.07 3.02 8.94
N TRP A 65 1.00 3.34 9.65
CA TRP A 65 1.05 3.74 11.05
C TRP A 65 0.86 2.55 11.99
N GLU A 66 1.08 2.77 13.27
CA GLU A 66 0.93 1.79 14.33
C GLU A 66 -0.49 1.23 14.45
N ALA A 67 -0.61 -0.08 14.46
CA ALA A 67 -1.78 -0.76 15.02
C ALA A 67 -1.70 -0.93 16.56
N ARG A 68 -0.59 -0.53 17.18
CA ARG A 68 -0.34 -0.66 18.64
C ARG A 68 -0.84 0.56 19.41
N GLU A 69 -1.10 0.36 20.69
CA GLU A 69 -1.36 1.46 21.64
C GLU A 69 -0.16 2.42 21.72
N PRO A 70 -0.39 3.72 22.00
CA PRO A 70 0.68 4.69 22.18
C PRO A 70 1.65 4.28 23.29
N GLY A 71 2.95 4.40 23.03
CA GLY A 71 4.03 4.02 23.94
C GLY A 71 4.64 2.64 23.63
N GLY A 72 5.82 2.37 24.19
CA GLY A 72 6.49 1.06 24.11
C GLY A 72 7.60 0.92 23.07
N THR A 73 7.80 1.90 22.18
CA THR A 73 8.97 1.99 21.28
C THR A 73 9.37 3.44 21.07
N ASP A 74 10.63 3.64 20.63
CA ASP A 74 11.26 4.93 20.32
C ASP A 74 11.10 5.35 18.85
N TRP A 75 10.38 4.56 18.04
CA TRP A 75 10.06 4.84 16.64
C TRP A 75 8.55 4.89 16.41
N ALA A 76 8.15 5.59 15.35
CA ALA A 76 6.77 5.65 14.88
C ALA A 76 6.69 5.61 13.35
N GLY A 77 5.75 4.82 12.82
CA GLY A 77 5.51 4.58 11.40
C GLY A 77 6.54 3.69 10.73
N VAL A 78 6.11 3.01 9.67
CA VAL A 78 6.97 2.27 8.73
C VAL A 78 6.56 2.55 7.29
N LEU A 79 7.42 2.18 6.35
CA LEU A 79 7.02 2.01 4.96
C LEU A 79 6.43 0.61 4.76
N THR A 80 5.39 0.51 3.94
CA THR A 80 4.85 -0.79 3.50
C THR A 80 5.90 -1.57 2.71
N ALA A 81 5.70 -2.88 2.57
CA ALA A 81 6.49 -3.66 1.62
C ALA A 81 6.31 -3.09 0.18
N PRO A 82 7.36 -3.09 -0.67
CA PRO A 82 7.30 -2.59 -2.04
C PRO A 82 6.28 -3.36 -2.87
N ARG A 83 5.53 -2.63 -3.69
CA ARG A 83 4.55 -3.19 -4.61
C ARG A 83 4.88 -2.76 -6.03
N VAL A 84 4.81 -3.68 -6.98
CA VAL A 84 4.73 -3.32 -8.39
C VAL A 84 3.30 -2.90 -8.69
N VAL A 85 3.14 -1.71 -9.24
CA VAL A 85 1.86 -1.14 -9.64
C VAL A 85 1.80 -0.96 -11.14
N ASP A 86 0.66 -1.28 -11.73
CA ASP A 86 0.42 -1.14 -13.16
C ASP A 86 -1.09 -1.02 -13.42
N VAL A 87 -1.47 -0.89 -14.68
CA VAL A 87 -2.85 -0.84 -15.14
C VAL A 87 -3.08 -2.01 -16.09
N HIS A 88 -4.04 -2.87 -15.79
CA HIS A 88 -4.43 -3.99 -16.66
C HIS A 88 -4.91 -3.49 -18.04
N PRO A 89 -4.98 -4.34 -19.09
CA PRO A 89 -5.51 -3.94 -20.40
C PRO A 89 -6.96 -3.46 -20.36
N ASP A 90 -7.78 -4.01 -19.45
CA ASP A 90 -9.14 -3.54 -19.16
C ASP A 90 -9.16 -2.24 -18.33
N GLY A 91 -7.97 -1.76 -17.97
CA GLY A 91 -7.60 -0.61 -17.15
C GLY A 91 -8.03 -0.62 -15.69
N ALA A 92 -8.30 -1.80 -15.13
CA ALA A 92 -8.29 -1.98 -13.69
C ALA A 92 -6.88 -1.77 -13.11
N LEU A 93 -6.80 -1.36 -11.85
CA LEU A 93 -5.51 -1.25 -11.15
C LEU A 93 -4.94 -2.66 -10.91
N ARG A 94 -3.65 -2.83 -11.20
CA ARG A 94 -2.87 -4.00 -10.83
C ARG A 94 -1.91 -3.62 -9.71
N VAL A 95 -1.97 -4.34 -8.60
CA VAL A 95 -1.02 -4.21 -7.49
C VAL A 95 -0.55 -5.60 -7.11
N ILE A 96 0.76 -5.84 -7.18
CA ILE A 96 1.37 -7.10 -6.75
C ILE A 96 2.59 -6.82 -5.86
N PRO A 97 2.92 -7.69 -4.89
CA PRO A 97 4.18 -7.57 -4.15
C PRO A 97 5.38 -7.56 -5.10
N ALA A 98 6.40 -6.76 -4.80
CA ALA A 98 7.62 -6.78 -5.59
C ALA A 98 8.29 -8.18 -5.52
N PRO A 99 8.69 -8.78 -6.66
CA PRO A 99 9.25 -10.14 -6.69
C PRO A 99 10.46 -10.35 -5.76
N GLU A 100 11.22 -9.30 -5.48
CA GLU A 100 12.37 -9.33 -4.57
C GLU A 100 11.99 -9.78 -3.15
N LEU A 101 10.75 -9.56 -2.73
CA LEU A 101 10.24 -10.02 -1.44
C LEU A 101 10.27 -11.55 -1.30
N HIS A 102 10.28 -12.29 -2.41
CA HIS A 102 10.42 -13.75 -2.38
C HIS A 102 11.73 -14.19 -1.73
N ARG A 103 12.78 -13.36 -1.79
CA ARG A 103 14.07 -13.64 -1.12
C ARG A 103 14.00 -13.56 0.40
N LEU A 104 12.95 -12.94 0.96
CA LEU A 104 12.73 -12.84 2.40
C LEU A 104 11.96 -14.05 2.96
N HIS A 105 11.46 -14.94 2.09
CA HIS A 105 10.76 -16.14 2.55
C HIS A 105 11.75 -17.07 3.22
N ALA A 106 11.46 -17.44 4.48
CA ALA A 106 12.21 -18.47 5.18
C ALA A 106 12.04 -19.82 4.47
N ALA A 107 13.11 -20.61 4.43
CA ALA A 107 13.08 -21.96 3.85
C ALA A 107 12.12 -22.90 4.60
N GLU A 108 11.98 -22.68 5.91
CA GLU A 108 11.09 -23.42 6.78
C GLU A 108 9.99 -22.49 7.31
N PRO A 109 8.76 -22.99 7.52
CA PRO A 109 7.69 -22.21 8.12
C PRO A 109 8.10 -21.67 9.49
N PHE A 110 7.66 -20.44 9.79
CA PHE A 110 7.81 -19.89 11.13
C PHE A 110 6.89 -20.65 12.11
N VAL A 111 7.46 -21.62 12.83
CA VAL A 111 6.73 -22.39 13.84
C VAL A 111 6.85 -21.70 15.19
N VAL A 112 5.78 -21.00 15.61
CA VAL A 112 5.64 -20.58 17.00
C VAL A 112 5.18 -21.80 17.81
N ARG A 113 6.10 -22.45 18.53
CA ARG A 113 5.69 -23.43 19.53
C ARG A 113 4.90 -22.68 20.62
N PRO A 114 3.71 -23.16 21.01
CA PRO A 114 3.01 -22.61 22.16
C PRO A 114 3.96 -22.61 23.35
N ARG A 115 4.12 -21.47 24.00
CA ARG A 115 4.90 -21.40 25.24
C ARG A 115 4.22 -22.32 26.26
N ALA A 116 4.89 -23.39 26.68
CA ALA A 116 4.38 -24.30 27.70
C ALA A 116 4.03 -23.47 28.95
N GLY A 117 2.75 -23.43 29.32
CA GLY A 117 2.29 -22.80 30.57
C GLY A 117 1.19 -21.74 30.47
N ARG A 118 0.73 -21.30 29.29
CA ARG A 118 -0.50 -20.48 29.18
C ARG A 118 -1.62 -21.30 28.56
N ALA A 119 -2.36 -22.01 29.41
CA ALA A 119 -3.66 -22.54 29.04
C ALA A 119 -4.56 -21.36 28.63
N CYS A 120 -4.98 -21.34 27.37
CA CYS A 120 -6.03 -20.45 26.90
C CYS A 120 -7.31 -20.84 27.65
N ARG A 121 -7.69 -20.07 28.69
CA ARG A 121 -8.98 -20.27 29.35
C ARG A 121 -10.05 -19.88 28.35
N ARG A 122 -10.84 -20.87 27.91
CA ARG A 122 -12.07 -20.61 27.16
C ARG A 122 -13.03 -19.81 28.07
N PRO A 123 -13.68 -18.74 27.57
CA PRO A 123 -14.74 -18.09 28.33
C PRO A 123 -15.87 -19.11 28.54
N THR A 124 -16.24 -19.36 29.78
CA THR A 124 -17.49 -20.02 30.13
C THR A 124 -18.58 -18.95 30.13
N THR A 125 -19.52 -19.08 29.18
CA THR A 125 -20.84 -18.40 29.05
C THR A 125 -20.85 -16.88 29.17
#